data_AF-A0A1F5V6D2-F1
#
_entry.id   AF-A0A1F5V6D2-F1
#
_cell.length_a   1.000
_cell.length_b   1.000
_cell.length_c   1.000
_cell.angle_alpha   90.00
_cell.angle_beta   90.00
_cell.angle_gamma   90.00
#
_symmetry.space_group_name_H-M   'P 1'
#
loop_
_entity.id
_entity.type
_entity.pdbx_description
1 polymer ?
#
loop_
_entity_poly.entity_id
_entity_poly.type
_entity_poly.pdbx_seq_one_letter_code
_entity_poly.pdbx_strand_id
1 'polypeptide(L)'
;MADFIECDASAVWIDLGSGCGIIPIATALKKNFAFCWAIEMKAGLCFMAQNNIQYYHLQDKIAVLEADIREIPYYFPAHSFDLVASNPPYRPLSNGRLNHTLDKTIARHELFLNLDDLLESAVYLLKENAFLYIIYPYKYFAVLVDKLLDCHFHIHRKSVIKEGRKAAAHFILIKAGFQIPDALVEEESVISHNMTI
;
A
#
# COMPACT_ATOMS: atom_id res chain seq x y z
N MET A 1 1.27 -6.77 6.13
CA MET A 1 1.98 -5.60 5.56
C MET A 1 3.25 -5.29 6.34
N ALA A 2 3.16 -4.85 7.61
CA ALA A 2 4.34 -4.49 8.40
C ALA A 2 5.46 -5.56 8.42
N ASP A 3 5.13 -6.84 8.56
CA ASP A 3 6.12 -7.93 8.52
C ASP A 3 6.75 -8.14 7.13
N PHE A 4 6.02 -7.79 6.08
CA PHE A 4 6.40 -7.97 4.69
C PHE A 4 7.30 -6.84 4.16
N ILE A 5 7.18 -5.64 4.72
CA ILE A 5 8.05 -4.50 4.38
C ILE A 5 9.49 -4.80 4.82
N GLU A 6 10.44 -4.58 3.93
CA GLU A 6 11.87 -4.66 4.22
C GLU A 6 12.44 -3.24 4.24
N CYS A 7 13.02 -2.84 5.37
CA CYS A 7 13.65 -1.54 5.57
C CYS A 7 14.80 -1.65 6.58
N ASP A 8 15.76 -0.75 6.47
CA ASP A 8 16.85 -0.58 7.42
C ASP A 8 16.70 0.72 8.23
N ALA A 9 17.60 0.92 9.21
CA ALA A 9 17.57 2.05 10.12
C ALA A 9 17.73 3.44 9.46
N SER A 10 18.25 3.49 8.23
CA SER A 10 18.43 4.72 7.46
C SER A 10 17.25 5.06 6.55
N ALA A 11 16.34 4.10 6.34
CA ALA A 11 15.25 4.24 5.38
C ALA A 11 14.32 5.41 5.73
N VAL A 12 14.09 6.28 4.74
CA VAL A 12 13.03 7.29 4.74
C VAL A 12 11.95 6.82 3.77
N TRP A 13 10.72 6.71 4.27
CA TRP A 13 9.64 6.08 3.52
C TRP A 13 8.30 6.79 3.62
N ILE A 14 7.36 6.37 2.78
CA ILE A 14 6.05 7.01 2.67
C ILE A 14 4.94 5.96 2.49
N ASP A 15 3.86 6.13 3.25
CA ASP A 15 2.64 5.32 3.19
C ASP A 15 1.53 6.13 2.52
N LEU A 16 1.13 5.72 1.32
CA LEU A 16 0.13 6.40 0.50
C LEU A 16 -1.27 5.85 0.79
N GLY A 17 -2.16 6.70 1.28
CA GLY A 17 -3.50 6.29 1.73
C GLY A 17 -3.45 5.62 3.11
N SER A 18 -2.79 6.27 4.06
CA SER A 18 -2.43 5.70 5.37
C SER A 18 -3.62 5.46 6.30
N GLY A 19 -4.79 6.06 6.00
CA GLY A 19 -5.97 5.97 6.84
C GLY A 19 -5.68 6.42 8.27
N CYS A 20 -5.87 5.53 9.25
CA CYS A 20 -5.57 5.82 10.65
C CYS A 20 -4.12 5.53 11.08
N GLY A 21 -3.19 5.37 10.12
CA GLY A 21 -1.76 5.23 10.39
C GLY A 21 -1.29 3.81 10.77
N ILE A 22 -2.13 2.79 10.59
CA ILE A 22 -1.85 1.44 11.11
C ILE A 22 -0.60 0.79 10.50
N ILE A 23 -0.32 1.01 9.22
CA ILE A 23 0.88 0.44 8.56
C ILE A 23 2.15 1.10 9.11
N PRO A 24 2.31 2.43 9.11
CA PRO A 24 3.44 3.12 9.73
C PRO A 24 3.67 2.72 11.19
N ILE A 25 2.61 2.72 12.00
CA ILE A 25 2.69 2.38 13.42
C ILE A 25 3.12 0.93 13.61
N ALA A 26 2.45 -0.02 12.95
CA ALA A 26 2.79 -1.44 13.09
C ALA A 26 4.22 -1.73 12.61
N THR A 27 4.68 -1.04 11.56
CA THR A 27 6.07 -1.13 11.09
C THR A 27 7.03 -0.57 12.12
N ALA A 28 6.75 0.59 12.72
CA ALA A 28 7.61 1.22 13.74
C ALA A 28 7.72 0.40 15.04
N LEU A 29 6.67 -0.33 15.40
CA LEU A 29 6.68 -1.23 16.57
C LEU A 29 7.50 -2.51 16.34
N LYS A 30 7.81 -2.86 15.09
CA LYS A 30 8.51 -4.10 14.72
C LYS A 30 9.89 -3.89 14.12
N LYS A 31 10.13 -2.74 13.51
CA LYS A 31 11.31 -2.45 12.68
C LYS A 31 11.87 -1.07 13.01
N ASN A 32 13.16 -0.89 12.74
CA ASN A 32 13.81 0.40 12.85
C ASN A 32 13.96 1.01 11.46
N PHE A 33 13.64 2.30 11.35
CA PHE A 33 13.80 3.13 10.15
C PHE A 33 14.01 4.57 10.60
N ALA A 34 14.46 5.43 9.69
CA ALA A 34 14.78 6.82 10.00
C ALA A 34 13.50 7.65 10.14
N PHE A 35 12.64 7.65 9.12
CA PHE A 35 11.40 8.42 9.13
C PHE A 35 10.32 7.87 8.18
N CYS A 36 9.05 8.11 8.51
CA CYS A 36 7.89 7.77 7.69
C CYS A 36 6.96 8.98 7.51
N TRP A 37 6.57 9.26 6.28
CA TRP A 37 5.42 10.12 5.98
C TRP A 37 4.16 9.26 5.80
N ALA A 38 3.08 9.60 6.50
CA ALA A 38 1.77 8.97 6.39
C ALA A 38 0.81 9.93 5.65
N ILE A 39 0.51 9.63 4.39
CA ILE A 39 -0.31 10.49 3.52
C ILE A 39 -1.76 10.02 3.56
N GLU A 40 -2.68 10.92 3.86
CA GLU A 40 -4.11 10.63 3.86
C GLU A 40 -4.89 11.89 3.46
N MET A 41 -5.91 11.75 2.62
CA MET A 41 -6.68 12.90 2.11
C MET A 41 -7.79 13.32 3.08
N LYS A 42 -8.29 12.41 3.92
CA LYS A 42 -9.43 12.66 4.79
C LYS A 42 -8.98 13.20 6.14
N ALA A 43 -9.22 14.48 6.41
CA ALA A 43 -8.96 15.14 7.69
C ALA A 43 -9.31 14.31 8.94
N GLY A 44 -10.48 13.65 8.95
CA GLY A 44 -10.89 12.81 10.08
C GLY A 44 -10.01 11.57 10.29
N LEU A 45 -9.51 10.96 9.22
CA LEU A 45 -8.55 9.85 9.30
C LEU A 45 -7.16 10.36 9.69
N CYS A 46 -6.73 11.52 9.16
CA CYS A 46 -5.49 12.19 9.54
C CYS A 46 -5.45 12.47 11.05
N PHE A 47 -6.54 13.04 11.60
CA PHE A 47 -6.66 13.28 13.03
C PHE A 47 -6.53 11.99 13.84
N MET A 48 -7.19 10.90 13.42
CA MET A 48 -7.03 9.61 14.09
C MET A 48 -5.60 9.07 14.00
N ALA A 49 -4.95 9.19 12.84
CA ALA A 49 -3.56 8.78 12.66
C ALA A 49 -2.62 9.54 13.59
N GLN A 50 -2.77 10.86 13.69
CA GLN A 50 -1.98 11.69 14.61
C GLN A 50 -2.17 11.28 16.07
N ASN A 51 -3.41 11.04 16.51
CA ASN A 51 -3.69 10.56 17.87
C ASN A 51 -3.08 9.18 18.12
N ASN A 52 -3.16 8.26 17.15
CA ASN A 52 -2.57 6.94 17.28
C ASN A 52 -1.03 7.03 17.37
N ILE A 53 -0.39 7.84 16.52
CA ILE A 53 1.06 8.07 16.57
C ILE A 53 1.48 8.63 17.93
N GLN A 54 0.72 9.58 18.47
CA GLN A 54 0.98 10.12 19.80
C GLN A 54 0.80 9.07 20.90
N TYR A 55 -0.25 8.25 20.82
CA TYR A 55 -0.52 7.18 21.77
C TYR A 55 0.63 6.17 21.85
N TYR A 56 1.25 5.85 20.70
CA TYR A 56 2.41 4.95 20.64
C TYR A 56 3.77 5.65 20.82
N HIS A 57 3.79 6.97 21.07
CA HIS A 57 5.01 7.78 21.23
C HIS A 57 5.94 7.75 20.00
N LEU A 58 5.37 7.86 18.80
CA LEU A 58 6.08 7.74 17.52
C LEU A 58 6.24 9.06 16.75
N GLN A 59 6.00 10.21 17.38
CA GLN A 59 6.00 11.53 16.72
C GLN A 59 7.35 11.87 16.07
N ASP A 60 8.46 11.40 16.63
CA ASP A 60 9.80 11.64 16.09
C ASP A 60 10.11 10.78 14.85
N LYS A 61 9.29 9.75 14.58
CA LYS A 61 9.50 8.79 13.50
C LYS A 61 8.45 8.85 12.40
N ILE A 62 7.24 9.32 12.71
CA ILE A 62 6.11 9.30 11.80
C ILE A 62 5.41 10.65 11.83
N ALA A 63 5.27 11.29 10.66
CA ALA A 63 4.45 12.47 10.49
C ALA A 63 3.29 12.20 9.53
N VAL A 64 2.13 12.79 9.82
CA VAL A 64 0.94 12.73 8.97
C VAL A 64 0.89 13.99 8.12
N LEU A 65 0.67 13.82 6.82
CA LEU A 65 0.37 14.91 5.90
C LEU A 65 -1.03 14.70 5.31
N GLU A 66 -1.90 15.68 5.53
CA GLU A 66 -3.20 15.73 4.88
C GLU A 66 -3.02 16.21 3.43
N ALA A 67 -3.06 15.28 2.48
CA ALA A 67 -2.85 15.56 1.07
C ALA A 67 -3.52 14.51 0.19
N ASP A 68 -3.85 14.92 -1.03
CA ASP A 68 -4.16 13.99 -2.11
C ASP A 68 -2.85 13.41 -2.66
N ILE A 69 -2.83 12.11 -2.95
CA ILE A 69 -1.63 11.47 -3.52
C ILE A 69 -1.28 12.03 -4.90
N ARG A 70 -2.26 12.55 -5.64
CA ARG A 70 -2.05 13.22 -6.94
C ARG A 70 -1.28 14.54 -6.81
N GLU A 71 -1.20 15.09 -5.60
CA GLU A 71 -0.53 16.34 -5.29
C GLU A 71 0.88 16.15 -4.72
N ILE A 72 1.35 14.90 -4.64
CA ILE A 72 2.67 14.54 -4.12
C ILE A 72 3.83 15.40 -4.68
N PRO A 73 3.88 15.73 -5.99
CA PRO A 73 4.95 16.56 -6.53
C PRO A 73 5.05 17.98 -5.93
N TYR A 74 3.98 18.49 -5.31
CA TYR A 74 4.01 19.79 -4.62
C TYR A 74 4.67 19.71 -3.24
N TYR A 75 4.69 18.53 -2.62
CA TYR A 75 5.17 18.33 -1.25
C TYR A 75 6.55 17.71 -1.19
N PHE A 76 6.89 16.86 -2.17
CA PHE A 76 8.11 16.08 -2.17
C PHE A 76 8.88 16.19 -3.50
N PRO A 77 10.22 16.23 -3.46
CA PRO A 77 11.02 16.11 -4.67
C PRO A 77 10.92 14.71 -5.26
N ALA A 78 11.13 14.59 -6.56
CA ALA A 78 11.22 13.29 -7.22
C ALA A 78 12.36 12.43 -6.64
N HIS A 79 12.18 11.11 -6.67
CA HIS A 79 13.19 10.11 -6.27
C HIS A 79 13.75 10.31 -4.86
N SER A 80 12.90 10.69 -3.91
CA SER A 80 13.31 11.03 -2.55
C SER A 80 13.13 9.93 -1.50
N PHE A 81 12.45 8.82 -1.85
CA PHE A 81 12.09 7.77 -0.88
C PHE A 81 12.74 6.42 -1.16
N ASP A 82 13.10 5.71 -0.07
CA ASP A 82 13.72 4.38 -0.10
C ASP A 82 12.70 3.25 -0.24
N LEU A 83 11.43 3.54 0.10
CA LEU A 83 10.30 2.67 -0.17
C LEU A 83 8.99 3.45 -0.13
N VAL A 84 8.00 2.94 -0.86
CA VAL A 84 6.61 3.39 -0.84
C VAL A 84 5.76 2.21 -0.38
N ALA A 85 4.84 2.43 0.55
CA ALA A 85 3.85 1.43 0.95
C ALA A 85 2.44 1.94 0.63
N SER A 86 1.51 1.02 0.37
CA SER A 86 0.09 1.37 0.29
C SER A 86 -0.83 0.18 0.55
N ASN A 87 -1.99 0.49 1.14
CA ASN A 87 -3.16 -0.37 1.19
C ASN A 87 -4.33 0.40 0.58
N PRO A 88 -4.38 0.52 -0.76
CA PRO A 88 -5.33 1.40 -1.40
C PRO A 88 -6.78 0.96 -1.11
N PRO A 89 -7.73 1.89 -1.02
CA PRO A 89 -9.12 1.54 -0.74
C PRO A 89 -9.73 0.71 -1.88
N TYR A 90 -10.30 -0.45 -1.54
CA TYR A 90 -10.99 -1.31 -2.50
C TYR A 90 -12.50 -1.03 -2.47
N ARG A 91 -12.99 -0.11 -3.29
CA ARG A 91 -14.43 0.17 -3.37
C ARG A 91 -14.94 -0.01 -4.80
N PRO A 92 -15.77 -1.03 -5.08
CA PRO A 92 -16.73 -0.90 -6.17
C PRO A 92 -17.77 0.14 -5.72
N LEU A 93 -17.96 1.21 -6.49
CA LEU A 93 -19.06 2.14 -6.25
C LEU A 93 -20.37 1.41 -6.58
N SER A 94 -21.09 0.99 -5.53
CA SER A 94 -22.43 0.42 -5.68
C SER A 94 -23.38 1.00 -4.63
N ASN A 95 -23.60 2.31 -4.67
CA ASN A 95 -24.68 2.95 -3.92
C ASN A 95 -25.76 3.45 -4.89
N GLY A 96 -26.52 2.49 -5.44
CA GLY A 96 -27.72 2.76 -6.24
C GLY A 96 -28.12 1.53 -7.04
N ARG A 97 -29.35 1.04 -6.87
CA ARG A 97 -29.92 -0.09 -7.64
C ARG A 97 -29.89 0.21 -9.14
N LEU A 98 -28.85 -0.20 -9.87
CA LEU A 98 -28.77 -0.02 -11.33
C LEU A 98 -28.12 -1.25 -12.01
N ASN A 99 -28.29 -1.33 -13.33
CA ASN A 99 -28.42 -2.58 -14.12
C ASN A 99 -27.15 -3.45 -14.27
N HIS A 100 -27.36 -4.77 -14.17
CA HIS A 100 -26.35 -5.85 -14.09
C HIS A 100 -25.28 -5.99 -15.19
N THR A 101 -25.29 -5.21 -16.26
CA THR A 101 -24.37 -5.37 -17.42
C THR A 101 -23.47 -4.17 -17.72
N LEU A 102 -23.85 -2.93 -17.38
CA LEU A 102 -22.98 -1.76 -17.56
C LEU A 102 -22.04 -1.49 -16.36
N ASP A 103 -22.46 -1.86 -15.14
CA ASP A 103 -21.74 -1.50 -13.90
C ASP A 103 -20.43 -2.27 -13.70
N LYS A 104 -20.27 -3.45 -14.29
CA LYS A 104 -19.04 -4.24 -14.09
C LYS A 104 -17.82 -3.58 -14.70
N THR A 105 -17.96 -2.87 -15.82
CA THR A 105 -16.84 -2.21 -16.49
C THR A 105 -16.53 -0.87 -15.82
N ILE A 106 -17.55 -0.09 -15.45
CA ILE A 106 -17.37 1.21 -14.78
C ILE A 106 -16.80 1.03 -13.38
N ALA A 107 -17.37 0.14 -12.55
CA ALA A 107 -16.84 -0.13 -11.21
C ALA A 107 -15.44 -0.77 -11.23
N ARG A 108 -15.08 -1.44 -12.34
CA ARG A 108 -13.71 -1.87 -12.60
C ARG A 108 -12.82 -0.66 -12.90
N HIS A 109 -13.15 0.15 -13.89
CA HIS A 109 -12.38 1.35 -14.23
C HIS A 109 -12.19 2.29 -13.04
N GLU A 110 -13.22 2.55 -12.23
CA GLU A 110 -13.11 3.42 -11.04
C GLU A 110 -12.25 2.83 -9.91
N LEU A 111 -12.28 1.50 -9.71
CA LEU A 111 -11.35 0.84 -8.78
C LEU A 111 -9.88 0.99 -9.26
N PHE A 112 -9.69 1.07 -10.57
CA PHE A 112 -8.38 1.11 -11.22
C PHE A 112 -7.81 2.52 -11.37
N LEU A 113 -8.64 3.55 -11.55
CA LEU A 113 -8.18 4.95 -11.59
C LEU A 113 -7.41 5.32 -10.31
N ASN A 114 -7.87 4.85 -9.15
CA ASN A 114 -7.15 5.07 -7.89
C ASN A 114 -5.82 4.31 -7.82
N LEU A 115 -5.68 3.19 -8.55
CA LEU A 115 -4.42 2.45 -8.63
C LEU A 115 -3.44 3.14 -9.58
N ASP A 116 -3.93 3.76 -10.65
CA ASP A 116 -3.09 4.56 -11.57
C ASP A 116 -2.46 5.74 -10.84
N ASP A 117 -3.27 6.56 -10.16
CA ASP A 117 -2.78 7.68 -9.35
C ASP A 117 -1.74 7.24 -8.31
N LEU A 118 -1.97 6.08 -7.68
CA LEU A 118 -1.04 5.48 -6.71
C LEU A 118 0.29 5.09 -7.36
N LEU A 119 0.25 4.39 -8.50
CA LEU A 119 1.45 3.93 -9.17
C LEU A 119 2.24 5.11 -9.76
N GLU A 120 1.58 6.10 -10.33
CA GLU A 120 2.23 7.34 -10.79
C GLU A 120 2.94 8.06 -9.64
N SER A 121 2.27 8.19 -8.49
CA SER A 121 2.88 8.75 -7.28
C SER A 121 4.08 7.93 -6.81
N ALA A 122 3.96 6.60 -6.81
CA ALA A 122 5.05 5.71 -6.42
C ALA A 122 6.26 5.83 -7.37
N VAL A 123 6.03 5.90 -8.69
CA VAL A 123 7.07 6.10 -9.69
C VAL A 123 7.82 7.40 -9.46
N TYR A 124 7.08 8.49 -9.22
CA TYR A 124 7.68 9.81 -8.95
C TYR A 124 8.53 9.81 -7.67
N LEU A 125 8.09 9.12 -6.61
CA LEU A 125 8.71 9.17 -5.29
C LEU A 125 9.92 8.25 -5.12
N LEU A 126 9.91 7.07 -5.75
CA LEU A 126 10.89 6.03 -5.50
C LEU A 126 12.26 6.35 -6.10
N LYS A 127 13.32 6.11 -5.31
CA LYS A 127 14.70 6.00 -5.82
C LYS A 127 14.83 4.79 -6.76
N GLU A 128 15.86 4.79 -7.60
CA GLU A 128 16.08 3.74 -8.62
C GLU A 128 16.14 2.31 -8.07
N ASN A 129 16.70 2.11 -6.87
CA ASN A 129 16.81 0.80 -6.21
C ASN A 129 15.79 0.60 -5.08
N ALA A 130 14.78 1.46 -5.00
CA ALA A 130 13.74 1.41 -3.98
C ALA A 130 12.58 0.49 -4.41
N PHE A 131 11.71 0.16 -3.45
CA PHE A 131 10.62 -0.77 -3.66
C PHE A 131 9.26 -0.19 -3.28
N LEU A 132 8.26 -0.51 -4.11
CA LEU A 132 6.85 -0.40 -3.80
C LEU A 132 6.38 -1.65 -3.04
N TYR A 133 5.68 -1.45 -1.93
CA TYR A 133 4.97 -2.48 -1.18
C TYR A 133 3.48 -2.22 -1.24
N ILE A 134 2.71 -3.14 -1.82
CA ILE A 134 1.26 -3.00 -1.95
C ILE A 134 0.56 -4.27 -1.46
N ILE A 135 -0.50 -4.08 -0.68
CA ILE A 135 -1.51 -5.12 -0.44
C ILE A 135 -2.67 -4.89 -1.40
N TYR A 136 -3.22 -5.94 -1.98
CA TYR A 136 -4.32 -5.83 -2.95
C TYR A 136 -5.22 -7.08 -2.98
N PRO A 137 -6.52 -6.98 -3.32
CA PRO A 137 -7.41 -8.13 -3.44
C PRO A 137 -6.90 -9.11 -4.48
N TYR A 138 -6.75 -10.37 -4.07
CA TYR A 138 -6.19 -11.40 -4.94
C TYR A 138 -7.00 -11.59 -6.24
N LYS A 139 -8.33 -11.41 -6.18
CA LYS A 139 -9.21 -11.50 -7.36
C LYS A 139 -8.87 -10.52 -8.49
N TYR A 140 -8.09 -9.48 -8.22
CA TYR A 140 -7.65 -8.48 -9.19
C TYR A 140 -6.15 -8.55 -9.47
N PHE A 141 -5.48 -9.62 -9.04
CA PHE A 141 -4.03 -9.77 -9.18
C PHE A 141 -3.55 -9.64 -10.62
N ALA A 142 -4.23 -10.25 -11.60
CA ALA A 142 -3.84 -10.12 -13.01
C ALA A 142 -3.82 -8.65 -13.47
N VAL A 143 -4.83 -7.86 -13.09
CA VAL A 143 -4.88 -6.43 -13.45
C VAL A 143 -3.81 -5.63 -12.72
N LEU A 144 -3.52 -5.96 -11.46
CA LEU A 144 -2.41 -5.34 -10.74
C LEU A 144 -1.08 -5.61 -11.45
N VAL A 145 -0.85 -6.83 -11.93
CA VAL A 145 0.37 -7.20 -12.67
C VAL A 145 0.48 -6.38 -13.95
N ASP A 146 -0.59 -6.29 -14.74
CA ASP A 146 -0.60 -5.50 -15.99
C ASP A 146 -0.22 -4.04 -15.71
N LYS A 147 -0.85 -3.40 -14.71
CA LYS A 147 -0.56 -2.01 -14.35
C LYS A 147 0.85 -1.79 -13.78
N LEU A 148 1.36 -2.74 -13.00
CA LEU A 148 2.74 -2.67 -12.53
C LEU A 148 3.71 -2.68 -13.72
N LEU A 149 3.47 -3.53 -14.72
CA LEU A 149 4.29 -3.60 -15.92
C LEU A 149 4.18 -2.32 -16.77
N ASP A 150 2.99 -1.74 -16.90
CA ASP A 150 2.79 -0.46 -17.59
C ASP A 150 3.61 0.68 -16.94
N CYS A 151 3.82 0.60 -15.62
CA CYS A 151 4.67 1.52 -14.85
C CYS A 151 6.13 1.05 -14.71
N HIS A 152 6.56 0.04 -15.47
CA HIS A 152 7.91 -0.54 -15.42
C HIS A 152 8.33 -1.15 -14.08
N PHE A 153 7.37 -1.51 -13.23
CA PHE A 153 7.62 -2.31 -12.03
C PHE A 153 7.67 -3.79 -12.35
N HIS A 154 8.70 -4.46 -11.81
CA HIS A 154 8.81 -5.91 -11.78
C HIS A 154 8.53 -6.41 -10.36
N ILE A 155 7.82 -7.53 -10.23
CA ILE A 155 7.53 -8.14 -8.93
C ILE A 155 8.75 -8.91 -8.45
N HIS A 156 9.32 -8.52 -7.31
CA HIS A 156 10.46 -9.19 -6.66
C HIS A 156 9.99 -10.25 -5.67
N ARG A 157 8.90 -9.95 -4.96
CA ARG A 157 8.34 -10.87 -3.96
C ARG A 157 6.83 -10.75 -3.93
N LYS A 158 6.15 -11.89 -3.79
CA LYS A 158 4.71 -11.94 -3.54
C LYS A 158 4.36 -12.87 -2.39
N SER A 159 3.37 -12.49 -1.58
CA SER A 159 2.81 -13.34 -0.54
C SER A 159 1.29 -13.39 -0.63
N VAL A 160 0.74 -14.58 -0.87
CA VAL A 160 -0.71 -14.79 -0.96
C VAL A 160 -1.29 -14.97 0.45
N ILE A 161 -2.27 -14.14 0.79
CA ILE A 161 -2.93 -14.15 2.10
C ILE A 161 -4.26 -14.91 2.01
N LYS A 162 -4.36 -16.03 2.72
CA LYS A 162 -5.58 -16.86 2.82
C LYS A 162 -6.21 -16.73 4.21
N GLU A 163 -7.54 -16.70 4.24
CA GLU A 163 -8.32 -16.59 5.48
C GLU A 163 -8.68 -18.00 6.01
N GLY A 164 -7.71 -18.66 6.64
CA GLY A 164 -7.80 -20.08 7.03
C GLY A 164 -7.26 -21.06 5.99
N ARG A 165 -6.90 -22.28 6.44
CA ARG A 165 -6.08 -23.24 5.65
C ARG A 165 -6.72 -23.76 4.36
N LYS A 166 -8.05 -23.72 4.24
CA LYS A 166 -8.81 -24.18 3.06
C LYS A 166 -9.50 -23.03 2.31
N ALA A 167 -9.23 -21.78 2.68
CA ALA A 167 -9.93 -20.65 2.10
C ALA A 167 -9.33 -20.21 0.77
N ALA A 168 -10.17 -19.53 -0.02
CA ALA A 168 -9.71 -18.81 -1.20
C ALA A 168 -8.72 -17.71 -0.78
N ALA A 169 -7.79 -17.39 -1.68
CA ALA A 169 -6.90 -16.25 -1.53
C ALA A 169 -7.72 -14.96 -1.44
N HIS A 170 -7.53 -14.22 -0.34
CA HIS A 170 -8.27 -12.99 -0.06
C HIS A 170 -7.45 -11.79 -0.56
N PHE A 171 -6.18 -11.71 -0.14
CA PHE A 171 -5.27 -10.64 -0.53
C PHE A 171 -3.96 -11.19 -1.08
N ILE A 172 -3.22 -10.33 -1.76
CA ILE A 172 -1.82 -10.53 -2.14
C ILE A 172 -1.00 -9.34 -1.65
N LEU A 173 0.16 -9.62 -1.10
CA LEU A 173 1.21 -8.64 -0.84
C LEU A 173 2.23 -8.71 -1.96
N ILE A 174 2.64 -7.56 -2.48
CA ILE A 174 3.61 -7.43 -3.56
C ILE A 174 4.73 -6.49 -3.12
N LYS A 175 5.98 -6.91 -3.32
CA LYS A 175 7.16 -6.05 -3.36
C LYS A 175 7.56 -5.93 -4.83
N ALA A 176 7.57 -4.72 -5.37
CA ALA A 176 7.93 -4.46 -6.75
C ALA A 176 8.95 -3.32 -6.86
N GLY A 177 9.85 -3.40 -7.83
CA GLY A 177 10.90 -2.41 -8.07
C GLY A 177 11.18 -2.28 -9.57
N PHE A 178 11.95 -1.27 -9.97
CA PHE A 178 12.24 -1.00 -11.39
C PHE A 178 13.21 -1.99 -12.03
N GLN A 179 14.04 -2.63 -11.21
CA GLN A 179 14.97 -3.66 -11.70
C GLN A 179 14.26 -4.98 -11.89
N ILE A 180 14.65 -5.74 -12.93
CA ILE A 180 14.18 -7.11 -13.11
C ILE A 180 14.87 -8.00 -12.05
N PRO A 181 14.13 -8.78 -11.25
CA PRO A 181 14.74 -9.68 -10.28
C PRO A 181 15.37 -10.90 -10.97
N ASP A 182 16.49 -11.41 -10.43
CA ASP A 182 17.09 -12.67 -10.87
C ASP A 182 16.14 -13.86 -10.69
N ALA A 183 15.34 -13.82 -9.62
CA ALA A 183 14.30 -14.80 -9.33
C ALA A 183 13.14 -14.16 -8.56
N LEU A 184 11.91 -14.57 -8.90
CA LEU A 184 10.72 -14.20 -8.14
C LEU A 184 10.63 -15.02 -6.84
N VAL A 185 10.50 -14.33 -5.70
CA VAL A 185 10.24 -14.98 -4.41
C VAL A 185 8.73 -15.11 -4.19
N GLU A 186 8.25 -16.34 -4.00
CA GLU A 186 6.83 -16.63 -3.77
C GLU A 186 6.60 -17.26 -2.41
N GLU A 187 5.65 -16.71 -1.65
CA GLU A 187 5.26 -17.20 -0.33
C GLU A 187 3.74 -17.31 -0.20
N GLU A 188 3.28 -18.16 0.73
CA GLU A 188 1.88 -18.19 1.16
C GLU A 188 1.80 -17.95 2.66
N SER A 189 0.87 -17.10 3.09
CA SER A 189 0.58 -16.82 4.50
C SER A 189 -0.88 -17.12 4.81
N VAL A 190 -1.12 -17.84 5.90
CA VAL A 190 -2.46 -18.18 6.38
C VAL A 190 -2.75 -17.38 7.64
N ILE A 191 -3.78 -16.53 7.59
CA ILE A 191 -4.29 -15.87 8.79
C ILE A 191 -5.31 -16.82 9.43
N SER A 192 -4.99 -17.33 10.62
CA SER A 192 -5.93 -18.09 11.44
C SER A 192 -6.63 -17.14 12.41
N HIS A 193 -7.96 -17.13 12.40
CA HIS A 193 -8.76 -16.49 13.46
C HIS A 193 -8.63 -17.31 14.75
N ASN A 194 -7.53 -17.13 15.50
CA ASN A 194 -7.53 -17.46 16.92
C ASN A 194 -7.98 -16.21 17.68
N MET A 195 -9.28 -15.93 17.61
CA MET A 195 -9.95 -15.07 18.58
C MET A 195 -10.20 -15.93 19.82
N THR A 196 -9.32 -15.82 20.80
CA THR A 196 -9.73 -16.03 22.19
C THR A 196 -9.45 -14.71 22.90
N ILE A 197 -10.54 -14.06 23.32
CA ILE A 197 -10.55 -12.92 24.23
C ILE A 197 -9.86 -13.31 25.53
#